data_AF-A0A164QKW5-F1
#
_entry.id   AF-A0A164QKW5-F1
#
_cell.length_a   1.000
_cell.length_b   1.000
_cell.length_c   1.000
_cell.angle_alpha   90.00
_cell.angle_beta   90.00
_cell.angle_gamma   90.00
#
_symmetry.space_group_name_H-M   'P 1'
#
loop_
_entity.id
_entity.type
_entity.pdbx_description
1 polymer ?
#
loop_
_entity_poly.entity_id
_entity_poly.type
_entity_poly.pdbx_seq_one_letter_code
_entity_poly.pdbx_strand_id
1 'polypeptide(L)'
;MAMLLVVKLLLRQLSRRPVASLSMAGLLAPLCYVHEEAEDIYYTLRAMYIKYWSRLHRLSSHRQGIVSLAILFERLLQQQEPELWIHCLNNNIEPLRIAVPWMVQAFSGFLIPEQLLFLWDLILGFDSLLLLPLLAASVFSLRRENLHRILSHDSAETILSDLSTIQVVPLLQMALTQHTG
;
A
#
# COMPACT_ATOMS: atom_id res chain seq x y z
N MET A 1 12.44 -15.94 -10.03
CA MET A 1 11.05 -16.43 -10.12
C MET A 1 10.03 -15.43 -9.56
N ALA A 2 10.28 -14.78 -8.42
CA ALA A 2 9.40 -13.76 -7.82
C ALA A 2 9.05 -12.59 -8.76
N MET A 3 10.02 -11.97 -9.44
CA MET A 3 9.76 -10.82 -10.33
C MET A 3 8.74 -11.11 -11.46
N LEU A 4 8.78 -12.32 -12.04
CA LEU A 4 7.83 -12.73 -13.08
C LEU A 4 6.43 -12.98 -12.53
N LEU A 5 6.32 -13.49 -11.29
CA LEU A 5 5.05 -13.64 -10.58
C LEU A 5 4.48 -12.27 -10.21
N VAL A 6 5.30 -11.36 -9.67
CA VAL A 6 4.91 -9.97 -9.37
C VAL A 6 4.40 -9.27 -10.63
N VAL A 7 5.12 -9.37 -11.75
CA VAL A 7 4.69 -8.75 -13.02
C VAL A 7 3.42 -9.40 -13.54
N LYS A 8 3.28 -10.74 -13.52
CA LYS A 8 2.04 -11.42 -13.94
C LYS A 8 0.85 -11.07 -13.04
N LEU A 9 1.06 -10.94 -11.74
CA LEU A 9 0.03 -10.62 -10.76
C LEU A 9 -0.39 -9.15 -10.88
N LEU A 10 0.57 -8.23 -11.07
CA LEU A 10 0.31 -6.82 -11.40
C LEU A 10 -0.45 -6.69 -12.73
N LEU A 11 -0.03 -7.39 -13.79
CA LEU A 11 -0.74 -7.39 -15.07
C LEU A 11 -2.16 -7.95 -14.94
N ARG A 12 -2.35 -9.01 -14.15
CA ARG A 12 -3.67 -9.62 -13.92
C ARG A 12 -4.60 -8.72 -13.09
N GLN A 13 -4.06 -7.99 -12.11
CA GLN A 13 -4.81 -7.04 -11.28
C GLN A 13 -5.14 -5.75 -12.05
N LEU A 14 -4.17 -5.22 -12.82
CA LEU A 14 -4.38 -4.07 -13.71
C LEU A 14 -5.36 -4.37 -14.85
N SER A 15 -5.47 -5.63 -15.29
CA SER A 15 -6.41 -6.05 -16.33
C SER A 15 -7.83 -6.35 -15.83
N ARG A 16 -8.04 -6.58 -14.52
CA ARG A 16 -9.34 -7.01 -13.96
C ARG A 16 -10.20 -5.91 -13.36
N ARG A 17 -9.64 -4.71 -13.13
CA ARG A 17 -10.41 -3.52 -12.76
C ARG A 17 -10.15 -2.44 -13.82
N PRO A 18 -11.12 -1.60 -14.19
CA PRO A 18 -10.83 -0.40 -14.96
C PRO A 18 -10.04 0.56 -14.06
N VAL A 19 -8.74 0.32 -13.91
CA VAL A 19 -7.84 1.00 -12.95
C VAL A 19 -7.72 2.50 -13.29
N ALA A 20 -8.01 2.89 -14.53
CA ALA A 20 -7.91 4.28 -14.96
C ALA A 20 -9.04 5.19 -14.41
N SER A 21 -10.28 4.70 -14.24
CA SER A 21 -11.39 5.57 -13.82
C SER A 21 -11.57 5.65 -12.30
N LEU A 22 -11.29 4.56 -11.56
CA LEU A 22 -11.49 4.52 -10.11
C LEU A 22 -10.29 5.07 -9.31
N SER A 23 -9.07 5.02 -9.85
CA SER A 23 -7.87 5.49 -9.14
C SER A 23 -7.83 7.02 -8.99
N MET A 24 -8.21 7.77 -10.03
CA MET A 24 -8.18 9.24 -9.99
C MET A 24 -9.25 9.82 -9.07
N ALA A 25 -10.46 9.24 -9.07
CA ALA A 25 -11.55 9.66 -8.20
C ALA A 25 -11.22 9.45 -6.71
N GLY A 26 -10.57 8.32 -6.37
CA GLY A 26 -10.11 8.07 -5.01
C GLY A 26 -9.06 9.09 -4.54
N LEU A 27 -8.15 9.52 -5.41
CA LEU A 27 -7.13 10.51 -5.06
C LEU A 27 -7.68 11.94 -4.87
N LEU A 28 -8.86 12.24 -5.44
CA LEU A 28 -9.52 13.54 -5.32
C LEU A 28 -10.18 13.74 -3.95
N ALA A 29 -10.86 12.72 -3.42
CA ALA A 29 -11.66 12.82 -2.21
C ALA A 29 -10.94 13.47 -1.00
N PRO A 30 -9.71 13.09 -0.62
CA PRO A 30 -8.99 13.73 0.48
C PRO A 30 -8.57 15.17 0.16
N LEU A 31 -8.34 15.51 -1.12
CA LEU A 31 -8.00 16.89 -1.50
C LEU A 31 -9.21 17.82 -1.41
N CYS A 32 -10.40 17.32 -1.73
CA CYS A 32 -11.66 18.06 -1.52
C CYS A 32 -11.96 18.30 -0.04
N TYR A 33 -11.34 17.55 0.88
CA TYR A 33 -11.45 17.80 2.31
C TYR A 33 -10.52 18.93 2.78
N VAL A 34 -9.38 19.12 2.11
CA VAL A 34 -8.36 20.12 2.47
C VAL A 34 -8.61 21.47 1.77
N HIS A 35 -9.05 21.44 0.52
CA HIS A 35 -9.23 22.62 -0.30
C HIS A 35 -10.70 22.85 -0.62
N GLU A 36 -11.15 24.10 -0.53
CA GLU A 36 -12.51 24.52 -0.90
C GLU A 36 -12.62 24.81 -2.41
N GLU A 37 -11.57 25.41 -2.99
CA GLU A 37 -11.56 25.85 -4.38
C GLU A 37 -11.14 24.73 -5.36
N ALA A 38 -11.90 24.59 -6.45
CA ALA A 38 -11.64 23.57 -7.47
C ALA A 38 -10.27 23.73 -8.16
N GLU A 39 -9.79 24.98 -8.25
CA GLU A 39 -8.50 25.30 -8.85
C GLU A 39 -7.33 24.73 -8.03
N ASP A 40 -7.36 24.93 -6.71
CA ASP A 40 -6.34 24.42 -5.80
C ASP A 40 -6.32 22.89 -5.77
N ILE A 41 -7.51 22.26 -5.75
CA ILE A 41 -7.64 20.80 -5.83
C ILE A 41 -6.96 20.27 -7.09
N TYR A 42 -7.23 20.89 -8.24
CA TYR A 42 -6.67 20.48 -9.52
C TYR A 42 -5.14 20.61 -9.54
N TYR A 43 -4.60 21.75 -9.12
CA TYR A 43 -3.15 21.96 -9.14
C TYR A 43 -2.40 21.07 -8.16
N THR A 44 -2.93 20.89 -6.94
CA THR A 44 -2.37 19.97 -5.95
C THR A 44 -2.39 18.54 -6.47
N LEU A 45 -3.55 18.06 -6.97
CA LEU A 45 -3.64 16.72 -7.55
C LEU A 45 -2.65 16.54 -8.70
N ARG A 46 -2.58 17.51 -9.62
CA ARG A 46 -1.69 17.44 -10.79
C ARG A 46 -0.23 17.33 -10.35
N ALA A 47 0.19 18.16 -9.39
CA ALA A 47 1.55 18.13 -8.87
C ALA A 47 1.89 16.78 -8.21
N MET A 48 1.02 16.29 -7.33
CA MET A 48 1.20 15.01 -6.65
C MET A 48 1.17 13.84 -7.63
N TYR A 49 0.27 13.87 -8.61
CA TYR A 49 0.12 12.79 -9.58
C TYR A 49 1.34 12.66 -10.49
N ILE A 50 1.83 13.77 -11.03
CA ILE A 50 3.00 13.75 -11.90
C ILE A 50 4.23 13.26 -11.12
N LYS A 51 4.43 13.75 -9.89
CA LYS A 51 5.61 13.43 -9.09
C LYS A 51 5.58 12.02 -8.50
N TYR A 52 4.44 11.59 -7.97
CA TYR A 52 4.30 10.37 -7.18
C TYR A 52 3.37 9.34 -7.82
N TRP A 53 2.07 9.66 -7.95
CA TRP A 53 1.04 8.65 -8.23
C TRP A 53 1.14 8.04 -9.63
N SER A 54 1.67 8.76 -10.61
CA SER A 54 1.95 8.23 -11.94
C SER A 54 2.89 7.02 -11.93
N ARG A 55 3.81 6.95 -10.95
CA ARG A 55 4.77 5.84 -10.77
C ARG A 55 4.11 4.56 -10.24
N LEU A 56 2.95 4.69 -9.60
CA LEU A 56 2.18 3.57 -9.07
C LEU A 56 1.34 2.88 -10.16
N HIS A 57 0.95 3.65 -11.18
CA HIS A 57 0.10 3.17 -12.28
C HIS A 57 0.87 2.70 -13.52
N ARG A 58 2.15 3.07 -13.63
CA ARG A 58 3.01 2.71 -14.77
C ARG A 58 4.01 1.65 -14.37
N LEU A 59 4.06 0.55 -15.13
CA LEU A 59 5.13 -0.42 -15.03
C LEU A 59 6.43 0.23 -15.51
N SER A 60 7.35 0.44 -14.58
CA SER A 60 8.66 1.04 -14.83
C SER A 60 9.72 0.36 -13.97
N SER A 61 10.98 0.46 -14.39
CA SER A 61 12.15 0.03 -13.62
C SER A 61 12.57 1.05 -12.55
N HIS A 62 11.76 2.08 -12.32
CA HIS A 62 12.07 3.13 -11.34
C HIS A 62 12.06 2.57 -9.92
N ARG A 63 13.03 2.96 -9.08
CA ARG A 63 13.19 2.43 -7.71
C ARG A 63 11.99 2.66 -6.79
N GLN A 64 11.20 3.69 -7.07
CA GLN A 64 9.94 4.00 -6.38
C GLN A 64 8.69 3.66 -7.21
N GLY A 65 8.84 2.89 -8.30
CA GLY A 65 7.71 2.39 -9.09
C GLY A 65 7.06 1.18 -8.43
N ILE A 66 5.80 0.88 -8.80
CA ILE A 66 5.00 -0.17 -8.15
C ILE A 66 5.70 -1.54 -8.08
N VAL A 67 6.48 -1.92 -9.09
CA VAL A 67 7.23 -3.20 -9.11
C VAL A 67 8.30 -3.22 -8.01
N SER A 68 9.06 -2.12 -7.87
CA SER A 68 10.07 -2.01 -6.82
C SER A 68 9.46 -1.92 -5.42
N LEU A 69 8.32 -1.24 -5.28
CA LEU A 69 7.57 -1.16 -4.03
C LEU A 69 7.00 -2.52 -3.62
N ALA A 70 6.47 -3.29 -4.58
CA ALA A 70 6.00 -4.66 -4.35
C ALA A 70 7.11 -5.57 -3.83
N ILE A 71 8.29 -5.52 -4.44
CA ILE A 71 9.46 -6.29 -3.99
C ILE A 71 9.89 -5.84 -2.58
N LEU A 72 9.85 -4.53 -2.30
CA LEU A 72 10.18 -4.02 -0.98
C LEU A 72 9.18 -4.51 0.06
N PHE A 73 7.87 -4.49 -0.23
CA PHE A 73 6.86 -5.04 0.66
C PHE A 73 7.14 -6.50 1.02
N GLU A 74 7.40 -7.37 0.02
CA GLU A 74 7.69 -8.79 0.28
C GLU A 74 8.94 -8.95 1.17
N ARG A 75 9.99 -8.15 0.92
CA ARG A 75 11.21 -8.18 1.74
C ARG A 75 10.96 -7.72 3.17
N LEU A 76 10.22 -6.64 3.35
CA LEU A 76 9.88 -6.13 4.68
C LEU A 76 9.08 -7.17 5.47
N LEU A 77 8.08 -7.78 4.85
CA LEU A 77 7.27 -8.81 5.50
C LEU A 77 8.10 -10.05 5.86
N GLN A 78 8.98 -10.51 4.96
CA GLN A 78 9.91 -11.62 5.22
C GLN A 78 10.88 -11.33 6.37
N GLN A 79 11.33 -10.08 6.50
CA GLN A 79 12.29 -9.68 7.54
C GLN A 79 11.60 -9.47 8.89
N GLN A 80 10.44 -8.83 8.90
CA GLN A 80 9.71 -8.47 10.13
C GLN A 80 8.94 -9.66 10.70
N GLU A 81 8.34 -10.49 9.85
CA GLU A 81 7.45 -11.58 10.24
C GLU A 81 7.75 -12.86 9.42
N PRO A 82 8.93 -13.48 9.59
CA PRO A 82 9.34 -14.65 8.80
C PRO A 82 8.40 -15.85 8.98
N GLU A 83 7.89 -16.06 10.20
CA GLU A 83 6.95 -17.14 10.51
C GLU A 83 5.63 -16.96 9.77
N LEU A 84 5.11 -15.73 9.74
CA LEU A 84 3.89 -15.38 9.00
C LEU A 84 4.10 -15.59 7.51
N TRP A 85 5.26 -15.18 6.98
CA TRP A 85 5.58 -15.39 5.57
C TRP A 85 5.58 -16.88 5.20
N ILE A 86 6.23 -17.72 5.99
CA ILE A 86 6.25 -19.18 5.78
C ILE A 86 4.82 -19.76 5.87
N HIS A 87 4.04 -19.32 6.86
CA HIS A 87 2.65 -19.72 7.02
C HIS A 87 1.80 -19.38 5.78
N CYS A 88 1.95 -18.17 5.25
CA CYS A 88 1.27 -17.76 4.03
C CYS A 88 1.66 -18.64 2.83
N LEU A 89 2.95 -18.94 2.66
CA LEU A 89 3.43 -19.81 1.58
C LEU A 89 2.82 -21.22 1.68
N ASN A 90 2.82 -21.81 2.87
CA ASN A 90 2.29 -23.16 3.09
C ASN A 90 0.78 -23.26 2.81
N ASN A 91 0.05 -22.17 3.01
CA ASN A 91 -1.41 -22.11 2.83
C ASN A 91 -1.84 -21.45 1.50
N ASN A 92 -0.90 -21.24 0.55
CA ASN A 92 -1.16 -20.56 -0.73
C ASN A 92 -1.81 -19.16 -0.58
N ILE A 93 -1.50 -18.47 0.52
CA ILE A 93 -1.89 -17.08 0.72
C ILE A 93 -0.83 -16.23 0.03
N GLU A 94 -1.25 -15.32 -0.85
CA GLU A 94 -0.37 -14.38 -1.56
C GLU A 94 -0.46 -12.96 -0.92
N PRO A 95 0.33 -12.62 0.13
CA PRO A 95 0.26 -11.31 0.80
C PRO A 95 0.29 -10.11 -0.16
N LEU A 96 1.12 -10.21 -1.19
CA LEU A 96 1.27 -9.15 -2.18
C LEU A 96 -0.04 -8.87 -2.93
N ARG A 97 -0.86 -9.89 -3.18
CA ARG A 97 -2.14 -9.72 -3.88
C ARG A 97 -3.12 -8.86 -3.07
N ILE A 98 -3.02 -8.92 -1.75
CA ILE A 98 -3.83 -8.14 -0.81
C ILE A 98 -3.28 -6.71 -0.69
N ALA A 99 -1.95 -6.56 -0.61
CA ALA A 99 -1.29 -5.28 -0.37
C ALA A 99 -1.18 -4.36 -1.61
N VAL A 100 -1.08 -4.92 -2.82
CA VAL A 100 -0.95 -4.15 -4.06
C VAL A 100 -2.10 -3.16 -4.28
N PRO A 101 -3.38 -3.51 -4.10
CA PRO A 101 -4.48 -2.56 -4.17
C PRO A 101 -4.28 -1.32 -3.28
N TRP A 102 -3.80 -1.51 -2.04
CA TRP A 102 -3.51 -0.42 -1.12
C TRP A 102 -2.40 0.48 -1.66
N MET A 103 -1.29 -0.12 -2.11
CA MET A 103 -0.15 0.64 -2.63
C MET A 103 -0.49 1.39 -3.92
N VAL A 104 -1.21 0.77 -4.86
CA VAL A 104 -1.59 1.41 -6.14
C VAL A 104 -2.51 2.62 -5.90
N GLN A 105 -3.42 2.52 -4.94
CA GLN A 105 -4.32 3.62 -4.57
C GLN A 105 -3.72 4.58 -3.54
N ALA A 106 -2.44 4.41 -3.18
CA ALA A 106 -1.78 5.17 -2.12
C ALA A 106 -2.60 5.22 -0.81
N PHE A 107 -3.25 4.09 -0.49
CA PHE A 107 -4.21 3.88 0.62
C PHE A 107 -5.51 4.68 0.57
N SER A 108 -5.75 5.44 -0.50
CA SER A 108 -7.04 6.13 -0.66
C SER A 108 -8.19 5.13 -0.79
N GLY A 109 -9.27 5.39 -0.05
CA GLY A 109 -10.43 4.51 0.05
C GLY A 109 -10.24 3.32 1.02
N PHE A 110 -9.06 3.17 1.63
CA PHE A 110 -8.80 2.15 2.66
C PHE A 110 -8.64 2.77 4.05
N LEU A 111 -7.91 3.88 4.16
CA LEU A 111 -7.75 4.63 5.40
C LEU A 111 -8.85 5.69 5.54
N ILE A 112 -9.15 6.05 6.80
CA ILE A 112 -9.94 7.25 7.08
C ILE A 112 -9.19 8.52 6.61
N PRO A 113 -9.90 9.60 6.21
CA PRO A 113 -9.28 10.76 5.57
C PRO A 113 -8.13 11.37 6.36
N GLU A 114 -8.27 11.51 7.68
CA GLU A 114 -7.22 12.07 8.55
C GLU A 114 -5.93 11.24 8.50
N GLN A 115 -6.04 9.92 8.63
CA GLN A 115 -4.89 9.01 8.61
C GLN A 115 -4.25 8.93 7.21
N LEU A 116 -5.07 9.01 6.17
CA LEU A 116 -4.60 9.11 4.79
C LEU A 116 -3.79 10.38 4.55
N LEU A 117 -4.27 11.53 5.03
CA LEU A 117 -3.57 12.81 4.90
C LEU A 117 -2.24 12.78 5.65
N PHE A 118 -2.17 12.20 6.85
CA PHE A 118 -0.88 12.01 7.54
C PHE A 118 0.10 11.16 6.73
N LEU A 119 -0.36 10.07 6.11
CA LEU A 119 0.50 9.27 5.22
C LEU A 119 1.05 10.13 4.07
N TRP A 120 0.19 10.93 3.45
CA TRP A 120 0.56 11.76 2.30
C TRP A 120 1.50 12.89 2.69
N ASP A 121 1.29 13.53 3.84
CA ASP A 121 2.20 14.54 4.39
C ASP A 121 3.59 13.95 4.63
N LEU A 122 3.68 12.71 5.14
CA LEU A 122 4.96 12.02 5.29
C LEU A 122 5.61 11.71 3.93
N ILE A 123 4.83 11.28 2.93
CA ILE A 123 5.36 11.04 1.57
C ILE A 123 5.91 12.33 0.97
N LEU A 124 5.21 13.45 1.15
CA LEU A 124 5.64 14.77 0.70
C LEU A 124 6.88 15.24 1.46
N GLY A 125 6.88 15.12 2.79
CA GLY A 125 7.98 15.54 3.66
C GLY A 125 9.28 14.75 3.46
N PHE A 126 9.19 13.44 3.24
CA PHE A 126 10.34 12.57 2.95
C PHE A 126 10.65 12.41 1.46
N ASP A 127 9.82 12.95 0.58
CA ASP A 127 9.88 12.75 -0.87
C ASP A 127 10.00 11.27 -1.30
N SER A 128 9.20 10.40 -0.67
CA SER A 128 9.42 8.95 -0.74
C SER A 128 8.15 8.11 -0.72
N LEU A 129 7.95 7.33 -1.79
CA LEU A 129 6.88 6.31 -1.87
C LEU A 129 7.19 5.03 -1.07
N LEU A 130 8.38 4.91 -0.47
CA LEU A 130 8.76 3.72 0.31
C LEU A 130 7.90 3.55 1.58
N LEU A 131 7.22 4.61 2.01
CA LEU A 131 6.27 4.56 3.11
C LEU A 131 5.05 3.69 2.82
N LEU A 132 4.67 3.52 1.53
CA LEU A 132 3.54 2.68 1.14
C LEU A 132 3.76 1.18 1.46
N PRO A 133 4.84 0.53 0.96
CA PRO A 133 5.11 -0.86 1.31
C PRO A 133 5.47 -1.03 2.79
N LEU A 134 6.07 -0.01 3.43
CA LEU A 134 6.34 -0.03 4.87
C LEU A 134 5.04 -0.10 5.67
N LEU A 135 4.08 0.80 5.40
CA LEU A 135 2.78 0.77 6.06
C LEU A 135 2.05 -0.54 5.78
N ALA A 136 2.07 -1.02 4.54
CA ALA A 136 1.43 -2.28 4.18
C ALA A 136 2.00 -3.47 4.98
N ALA A 137 3.33 -3.58 5.09
CA ALA A 137 3.96 -4.63 5.89
C ALA A 137 3.59 -4.50 7.38
N SER A 138 3.60 -3.28 7.92
CA SER A 138 3.22 -3.03 9.32
C SER A 138 1.76 -3.40 9.62
N VAL A 139 0.84 -3.23 8.67
CA VAL A 139 -0.55 -3.68 8.81
C VAL A 139 -0.64 -5.21 8.94
N PHE A 140 0.17 -5.95 8.17
CA PHE A 140 0.28 -7.40 8.32
C PHE A 140 0.84 -7.78 9.69
N SER A 141 1.94 -7.16 10.12
CA SER A 141 2.54 -7.39 11.45
C SER A 141 1.56 -7.11 12.58
N LEU A 142 0.80 -6.02 12.50
CA LEU A 142 -0.22 -5.66 13.50
C LEU A 142 -1.29 -6.75 13.66
N ARG A 143 -1.60 -7.50 12.59
CA ARG A 143 -2.65 -8.53 12.56
C ARG A 143 -2.09 -9.96 12.54
N ARG A 144 -0.79 -10.14 12.78
CA ARG A 144 -0.11 -11.44 12.65
C ARG A 144 -0.79 -12.57 13.41
N GLU A 145 -1.23 -12.34 14.65
CA GLU A 145 -1.85 -13.37 15.50
C GLU A 145 -3.14 -13.92 14.88
N ASN A 146 -3.92 -13.05 14.23
CA ASN A 146 -5.13 -13.45 13.52
C ASN A 146 -4.79 -14.14 12.20
N LEU A 147 -3.73 -13.68 11.52
CA LEU A 147 -3.28 -14.25 10.25
C LEU A 147 -2.62 -15.64 10.41
N HIS A 148 -2.03 -15.95 11.56
CA HIS A 148 -1.49 -17.29 11.83
C HIS A 148 -2.59 -18.36 11.97
N ARG A 149 -3.82 -17.95 12.30
CA ARG A 149 -4.94 -18.88 12.53
C ARG A 149 -5.70 -19.24 11.26
N ILE A 150 -5.50 -18.50 10.17
CA ILE A 150 -6.21 -18.72 8.91
C ILE A 150 -5.45 -19.64 7.97
N LEU A 151 -6.20 -20.38 7.16
CA LEU A 151 -5.66 -21.34 6.18
C LEU A 151 -6.05 -21.01 4.73
N SER A 152 -6.75 -19.89 4.51
CA SER A 152 -7.25 -19.51 3.19
C SER A 152 -6.92 -18.05 2.86
N HIS A 153 -6.74 -17.78 1.57
CA HIS A 153 -6.47 -16.44 1.08
C HIS A 153 -7.66 -15.48 1.29
N ASP A 154 -8.88 -15.95 1.06
CA ASP A 154 -10.08 -15.11 1.16
C ASP A 154 -10.35 -14.69 2.62
N SER A 155 -10.04 -15.58 3.58
CA SER A 155 -10.06 -15.23 5.01
C SER A 155 -9.00 -14.18 5.35
N ALA A 156 -7.82 -14.24 4.73
CA ALA A 156 -6.77 -13.23 4.90
C ALA A 156 -7.23 -11.86 4.38
N GLU A 157 -7.79 -11.82 3.16
CA GLU A 157 -8.34 -10.60 2.57
C GLU A 157 -9.43 -10.00 3.47
N THR A 158 -10.29 -10.84 4.04
CA THR A 158 -11.35 -10.40 4.96
C THR A 158 -10.79 -9.75 6.23
N ILE A 159 -9.85 -10.41 6.92
CA ILE A 159 -9.21 -9.87 8.13
C ILE A 159 -8.47 -8.57 7.84
N LEU A 160 -7.91 -8.45 6.64
CA LEU A 160 -7.12 -7.29 6.21
C LEU A 160 -7.96 -6.20 5.53
N SER A 161 -9.24 -6.43 5.25
CA SER A 161 -10.09 -5.53 4.45
C SER A 161 -10.41 -4.20 5.12
N ASP A 162 -10.62 -4.20 6.44
CA ASP A 162 -10.93 -3.00 7.20
C ASP A 162 -9.63 -2.37 7.72
N LEU A 163 -9.26 -1.18 7.27
CA LEU A 163 -8.10 -0.44 7.75
C LEU A 163 -8.49 0.81 8.56
N SER A 164 -9.77 0.96 8.93
CA SER A 164 -10.29 2.15 9.62
C SER A 164 -9.65 2.40 11.00
N THR A 165 -9.18 1.34 11.65
CA THR A 165 -8.55 1.40 12.98
C THR A 165 -7.05 1.75 12.94
N ILE A 166 -6.45 1.83 11.75
CA ILE A 166 -5.01 2.05 11.60
C ILE A 166 -4.65 3.49 11.96
N GLN A 167 -3.72 3.63 12.90
CA GLN A 167 -3.05 4.89 13.21
C GLN A 167 -1.70 4.91 12.48
N VAL A 168 -1.59 5.68 11.38
CA VAL A 168 -0.46 5.64 10.45
C VAL A 168 0.84 6.04 11.13
N VAL A 169 0.87 7.17 11.83
CA VAL A 169 2.10 7.70 12.42
C VAL A 169 2.67 6.75 13.48
N PRO A 170 1.90 6.30 14.50
CA PRO A 170 2.41 5.33 15.47
C PRO A 170 2.87 4.02 14.84
N LEU A 171 2.12 3.49 13.87
CA LEU A 171 2.43 2.21 13.24
C LEU A 171 3.73 2.27 12.42
N LEU A 172 3.95 3.37 11.70
CA LEU A 172 5.21 3.61 10.99
C LEU A 172 6.38 3.82 11.94
N GLN A 173 6.18 4.58 13.02
CA GLN A 173 7.21 4.78 14.05
C GLN A 173 7.64 3.45 14.68
N MET A 174 6.69 2.62 15.09
CA MET A 174 6.98 1.28 15.62
C MET A 174 7.82 0.47 14.64
N ALA A 175 7.40 0.42 13.36
CA ALA A 175 8.10 -0.34 12.34
C ALA A 175 9.55 0.14 12.12
N LEU A 176 9.79 1.46 12.17
CA LEU A 176 11.13 2.02 12.04
C LEU A 176 12.02 1.75 13.26
N THR A 177 11.45 1.79 14.47
CA THR A 177 12.20 1.54 15.72
C THR A 177 12.56 0.07 15.94
N GLN A 178 11.76 -0.87 15.43
CA GLN A 178 12.07 -2.30 15.56
C GLN A 178 13.27 -2.75 14.70
N HIS A 179 13.65 -1.97 13.69
CA HIS A 179 14.84 -2.23 12.87
C HIS A 179 16.14 -1.70 13.48
N THR A 180 16.08 -0.96 14.60
CA THR A 180 17.25 -0.34 15.25
C THR A 180 17.77 -1.08 16.50
N GLY A 181 17.35 -2.34 16.71
CA GLY A 181 17.77 -3.19 17.84
C GLY A 181 18.71 -4.31 17.44
#